data_AF-A0A969JR29-F1
#
_entry.id   AF-A0A969JR29-F1
#
_cell.length_a   1.000
_cell.length_b   1.000
_cell.length_c   1.000
_cell.angle_alpha   90.00
_cell.angle_beta   90.00
_cell.angle_gamma   90.00
#
_symmetry.space_group_name_H-M   'P 1'
#
loop_
_entity.id
_entity.type
_entity.pdbx_description
1 polymer ?
#
loop_
_entity_poly.entity_id
_entity_poly.type
_entity_poly.pdbx_seq_one_letter_code
_entity_poly.pdbx_strand_id
1 'polypeptide(L)'
;MTTEQPSTWQERITGEWHGLPSVFDAQGNHVGYNKVYRSSVFENGMTTYYMDTTMEATGPLRARFESKEFAFGVKDSDQDRIYMGPDFMGAGHPYGSLVDAHYYSPAWTSDLRTMVHILPD
;
A
#
# COMPACT_ATOMS: atom_id res chain seq x y z
N MET A 1 -23.15 14.65 14.69
CA MET A 1 -22.19 13.59 14.32
C MET A 1 -21.42 14.12 13.12
N THR A 2 -20.11 14.31 13.27
CA THR A 2 -19.23 14.62 12.13
C THR A 2 -19.27 13.40 11.20
N THR A 3 -19.69 13.61 9.95
CA THR A 3 -19.51 12.60 8.90
C THR A 3 -18.02 12.35 8.76
N GLU A 4 -17.55 11.12 9.02
CA GLU A 4 -16.18 10.74 8.73
C GLU A 4 -15.96 10.88 7.21
N GLN A 5 -14.97 11.67 6.84
CA GLN A 5 -14.56 11.94 5.46
C GLN A 5 -13.13 11.41 5.30
N PRO A 6 -12.71 11.00 4.08
CA PRO A 6 -11.32 10.68 3.83
C PRO A 6 -10.40 11.86 4.16
N SER A 7 -9.14 11.56 4.49
CA SER A 7 -8.13 12.59 4.67
C SER A 7 -7.78 13.29 3.35
N THR A 8 -7.16 14.46 3.42
CA THR A 8 -6.74 15.21 2.21
C THR A 8 -5.79 14.36 1.35
N TRP A 9 -4.88 13.63 2.00
CA TRP A 9 -4.02 12.66 1.35
C TRP A 9 -4.82 11.59 0.60
N GLN A 10 -5.79 10.96 1.29
CA GLN A 10 -6.56 9.86 0.74
C GLN A 10 -7.44 10.30 -0.45
N GLU A 11 -7.96 11.52 -0.42
CA GLU A 11 -8.70 12.11 -1.53
C GLU A 11 -7.82 12.25 -2.79
N ARG A 12 -6.56 12.68 -2.65
CA ARG A 12 -5.63 12.86 -3.78
C ARG A 12 -5.29 11.56 -4.50
N ILE A 13 -5.34 10.45 -3.79
CA ILE A 13 -4.99 9.14 -4.33
C ILE A 13 -6.20 8.23 -4.52
N THR A 14 -7.43 8.76 -4.47
CA THR A 14 -8.63 7.96 -4.73
C THR A 14 -8.65 7.43 -6.17
N GLY A 15 -9.55 6.48 -6.43
CA GLY A 15 -9.75 5.88 -7.75
C GLY A 15 -8.80 4.72 -8.06
N GLU A 16 -8.63 4.47 -9.36
CA GLU A 16 -7.86 3.35 -9.88
C GLU A 16 -6.43 3.77 -10.23
N TRP A 17 -5.48 2.93 -9.83
CA TRP A 17 -4.06 3.15 -10.03
C TRP A 17 -3.41 1.92 -10.62
N HIS A 18 -2.58 2.16 -11.63
CA HIS A 18 -1.72 1.17 -12.24
C HIS A 18 -0.28 1.57 -11.97
N GLY A 19 0.47 0.69 -11.32
CA GLY A 19 1.83 0.96 -10.89
C GLY A 19 2.78 -0.17 -11.22
N LEU A 20 4.06 0.17 -11.28
CA LEU A 20 5.17 -0.78 -11.36
C LEU A 20 6.24 -0.47 -10.30
N PRO A 21 5.92 -0.52 -8.99
CA PRO A 21 6.91 -0.36 -7.92
C PRO A 21 8.17 -1.21 -8.12
N SER A 22 9.33 -0.59 -7.95
CA SER A 22 10.62 -1.29 -7.86
C SER A 22 10.76 -2.06 -6.55
N VAL A 23 11.32 -3.26 -6.63
CA VAL A 23 11.60 -4.15 -5.50
C VAL A 23 13.10 -4.22 -5.27
N PHE A 24 13.51 -4.10 -4.02
CA PHE A 24 14.91 -4.09 -3.62
C PHE A 24 15.18 -5.17 -2.58
N ASP A 25 16.38 -5.75 -2.60
CA ASP A 25 16.84 -6.63 -1.53
C ASP A 25 17.28 -5.82 -0.28
N ALA A 26 17.68 -6.52 0.79
CA ALA A 26 18.08 -5.90 2.04
C ALA A 26 19.38 -5.07 1.93
N GLN A 27 20.15 -5.24 0.85
CA GLN A 27 21.36 -4.45 0.56
C GLN A 27 21.05 -3.23 -0.33
N GLY A 28 19.79 -3.08 -0.77
CA GLY A 28 19.35 -2.01 -1.64
C GLY A 28 19.59 -2.28 -3.14
N ASN A 29 19.92 -3.50 -3.53
CA ASN A 29 20.02 -3.85 -4.95
C ASN A 29 18.62 -4.02 -5.54
N HIS A 30 18.39 -3.48 -6.73
CA HIS A 30 17.14 -3.66 -7.44
C HIS A 30 17.04 -5.11 -7.98
N VAL A 31 15.95 -5.80 -7.66
CA VAL A 31 15.75 -7.23 -7.99
C VAL A 31 14.54 -7.50 -8.88
N GLY A 32 13.80 -6.46 -9.25
CA GLY A 32 12.67 -6.53 -10.18
C GLY A 32 11.53 -5.61 -9.77
N TYR A 33 10.32 -5.93 -10.19
CA TYR A 33 9.15 -5.07 -10.03
C TYR A 33 7.96 -5.80 -9.43
N ASN A 34 7.08 -5.05 -8.77
CA ASN A 34 5.74 -5.50 -8.44
C ASN A 34 4.76 -4.76 -9.33
N LYS A 35 4.09 -5.46 -10.25
CA LYS A 35 3.02 -4.85 -11.04
C LYS A 35 1.77 -4.77 -10.18
N VAL A 36 1.20 -3.58 -10.03
CA VAL A 36 0.08 -3.33 -9.12
C VAL A 36 -1.07 -2.67 -9.85
N TYR A 37 -2.25 -3.22 -9.67
CA TYR A 37 -3.54 -2.62 -9.95
C TYR A 37 -4.20 -2.39 -8.60
N ARG A 38 -4.60 -1.15 -8.32
CA ARG A 38 -5.19 -0.81 -7.03
C ARG A 38 -6.40 0.08 -7.24
N SER A 39 -7.51 -0.26 -6.62
CA SER A 39 -8.69 0.60 -6.51
C SER A 39 -9.02 0.83 -5.04
N SER A 40 -9.83 1.85 -4.76
CA SER A 40 -10.25 2.17 -3.41
C SER A 40 -11.69 2.64 -3.34
N VAL A 41 -12.41 2.23 -2.30
CA VAL A 41 -13.79 2.64 -2.02
C VAL A 41 -13.86 3.18 -0.58
N PHE A 42 -14.54 4.31 -0.37
CA PHE A 42 -14.81 4.85 0.96
C PHE A 42 -16.27 4.64 1.35
N GLU A 43 -16.50 3.81 2.35
CA GLU A 43 -17.83 3.47 2.85
C GLU A 43 -17.81 3.34 4.38
N ASN A 44 -18.86 3.80 5.05
CA ASN A 44 -19.02 3.67 6.51
C ASN A 44 -17.82 4.17 7.33
N GLY A 45 -17.17 5.25 6.89
CA GLY A 45 -16.02 5.86 7.59
C GLY A 45 -14.67 5.17 7.36
N MET A 46 -14.60 4.17 6.47
CA MET A 46 -13.38 3.43 6.18
C MET A 46 -13.09 3.38 4.69
N THR A 47 -11.82 3.59 4.33
CA THR A 47 -11.35 3.31 2.97
C THR A 47 -10.96 1.85 2.88
N THR A 48 -11.44 1.12 1.88
CA THR A 48 -10.97 -0.24 1.57
C THR A 48 -10.17 -0.19 0.29
N TYR A 49 -8.96 -0.76 0.32
CA TYR A 49 -8.12 -0.94 -0.86
C TYR A 49 -8.32 -2.34 -1.41
N TYR A 50 -8.47 -2.43 -2.72
CA TYR A 50 -8.48 -3.68 -3.47
C TYR A 50 -7.27 -3.71 -4.38
N MET A 51 -6.55 -4.81 -4.35
CA MET A 51 -5.25 -4.94 -4.99
C MET A 51 -5.28 -6.18 -5.89
N ASP A 52 -4.73 -6.05 -7.10
CA ASP A 52 -4.32 -7.15 -7.96
C ASP A 52 -2.85 -6.92 -8.32
N THR A 53 -2.00 -7.86 -7.94
CA THR A 53 -0.55 -7.71 -7.99
C THR A 53 0.14 -8.87 -8.69
N THR A 54 1.25 -8.60 -9.35
CA THR A 54 2.10 -9.64 -9.96
C THR A 54 3.55 -9.33 -9.66
N MET A 55 4.19 -10.20 -8.86
CA MET A 55 5.58 -10.04 -8.47
C MET A 55 6.52 -10.54 -9.58
N GLU A 56 7.15 -9.60 -10.28
CA GLU A 56 8.16 -9.82 -11.32
C GLU A 56 9.56 -9.51 -10.76
N ALA A 57 9.93 -10.23 -9.69
CA ALA A 57 11.21 -10.08 -9.01
C ALA A 57 11.96 -11.41 -8.87
N THR A 58 13.26 -11.32 -8.56
CA THR A 58 14.11 -12.47 -8.26
C THR A 58 14.59 -12.44 -6.81
N GLY A 59 15.07 -13.58 -6.31
CA GLY A 59 15.67 -13.68 -4.98
C GLY A 59 15.23 -14.91 -4.20
N PRO A 60 15.90 -15.20 -3.07
CA PRO A 60 15.69 -16.42 -2.30
C PRO A 60 14.28 -16.55 -1.72
N LEU A 61 13.58 -15.42 -1.54
CA LEU A 61 12.22 -15.38 -1.01
C LEU A 61 11.13 -15.24 -2.08
N ARG A 62 11.49 -15.18 -3.37
CA ARG A 62 10.53 -14.90 -4.45
C ARG A 62 9.30 -15.81 -4.43
N ALA A 63 9.48 -17.09 -4.14
CA ALA A 63 8.37 -18.07 -4.10
C ALA A 63 7.30 -17.76 -3.02
N ARG A 64 7.57 -16.87 -2.06
CA ARG A 64 6.60 -16.45 -1.04
C ARG A 64 5.66 -15.34 -1.52
N PHE A 65 6.05 -14.60 -2.55
CA PHE A 65 5.32 -13.42 -3.05
C PHE A 65 4.35 -13.80 -4.19
N GLU A 66 3.51 -14.81 -3.97
CA GLU A 66 2.57 -15.30 -5.00
C GLU A 66 1.11 -14.87 -4.77
N SER A 67 0.80 -14.26 -3.62
CA SER A 67 -0.53 -13.69 -3.44
C SER A 67 -0.75 -12.57 -4.45
N LYS A 68 -1.79 -12.74 -5.27
CA LYS A 68 -2.16 -11.85 -6.37
C LYS A 68 -3.18 -10.82 -5.91
N GLU A 69 -4.29 -11.28 -5.36
CA GLU A 69 -5.44 -10.45 -4.99
C GLU A 69 -5.56 -10.36 -3.47
N PHE A 70 -5.75 -9.14 -2.96
CA PHE A 70 -5.96 -8.90 -1.54
C PHE A 70 -6.74 -7.61 -1.29
N ALA A 71 -7.34 -7.52 -0.11
CA ALA A 71 -8.10 -6.33 0.31
C ALA A 71 -7.79 -5.96 1.76
N PHE A 72 -7.71 -4.66 2.04
CA PHE A 72 -7.47 -4.19 3.40
C PHE A 72 -8.08 -2.82 3.68
N GLY A 73 -8.49 -2.63 4.92
CA GLY A 73 -8.96 -1.34 5.41
C GLY A 73 -7.81 -0.35 5.61
N VAL A 74 -8.09 0.93 5.41
CA VAL A 74 -7.21 2.05 5.69
C VAL A 74 -8.00 3.11 6.47
N LYS A 75 -7.45 3.47 7.63
CA LYS A 75 -7.82 4.71 8.34
C LYS A 75 -6.71 5.72 8.15
N ASP A 76 -7.03 6.90 7.66
CA ASP A 76 -6.06 7.95 7.39
C ASP A 76 -6.56 9.26 8.01
N SER A 77 -5.71 9.91 8.82
CA SER A 77 -6.00 11.16 9.51
C SER A 77 -5.12 12.32 9.05
N ASP A 78 -4.45 12.20 7.88
CA ASP A 78 -3.37 13.07 7.39
C ASP A 78 -2.08 13.05 8.27
N GLN A 79 -2.16 12.69 9.55
CA GLN A 79 -0.99 12.49 10.43
C GLN A 79 -0.65 11.01 10.63
N ASP A 80 -1.68 10.16 10.73
CA ASP A 80 -1.53 8.73 10.91
C ASP A 80 -2.26 8.00 9.80
N ARG A 81 -1.61 6.99 9.23
CA ARG A 81 -2.23 6.06 8.30
C ARG A 81 -2.14 4.66 8.86
N ILE A 82 -3.26 4.02 9.16
CA ILE A 82 -3.32 2.70 9.76
C ILE A 82 -3.87 1.70 8.75
N TYR A 83 -3.12 0.63 8.51
CA TYR A 83 -3.49 -0.49 7.66
C TYR A 83 -4.15 -1.57 8.52
N MET A 84 -5.38 -1.92 8.16
CA MET A 84 -6.30 -2.70 8.98
C MET A 84 -6.84 -3.92 8.21
N GLY A 85 -6.00 -4.94 8.03
CA GLY A 85 -6.32 -6.36 7.84
C GLY A 85 -7.33 -6.75 6.76
N PRO A 86 -7.50 -8.07 6.49
CA PRO A 86 -6.67 -9.17 6.99
C PRO A 86 -5.30 -9.26 6.30
N ASP A 87 -5.14 -8.66 5.12
CA ASP A 87 -3.97 -8.89 4.26
C ASP A 87 -2.79 -7.94 4.51
N PHE A 88 -3.03 -6.82 5.20
CA PHE A 88 -2.01 -5.82 5.57
C PHE A 88 -2.28 -5.27 6.97
N MET A 89 -1.28 -5.33 7.84
CA MET A 89 -1.37 -4.83 9.21
C MET A 89 -0.17 -3.94 9.50
N GLY A 90 -0.38 -2.68 9.86
CA GLY A 90 0.71 -1.76 10.18
C GLY A 90 0.32 -0.29 10.12
N ALA A 91 1.31 0.57 9.95
CA ALA A 91 1.12 2.01 9.94
C ALA A 91 2.02 2.71 8.93
N GLY A 92 1.60 3.88 8.48
CA GLY A 92 2.41 4.80 7.70
C GLY A 92 2.31 6.21 8.26
N HIS A 93 3.34 6.98 7.94
CA HIS A 93 3.50 8.36 8.36
C HIS A 93 3.47 9.24 7.11
N PRO A 94 2.37 9.98 6.89
CA PRO A 94 2.33 11.00 5.86
C PRO A 94 3.23 12.20 6.20
N TYR A 95 3.98 12.65 5.21
CA TYR A 95 4.86 13.82 5.21
C TYR A 95 4.57 14.64 3.95
N GLY A 96 3.52 15.46 3.97
CA GLY A 96 3.14 16.30 2.83
C GLY A 96 2.74 15.47 1.60
N SER A 97 3.65 15.34 0.61
CA SER A 97 3.45 14.56 -0.62
C SER A 97 4.02 13.13 -0.55
N LEU A 98 4.61 12.73 0.56
CA LEU A 98 5.21 11.41 0.78
C LEU A 98 4.46 10.65 1.88
N VAL A 99 4.30 9.34 1.73
CA VAL A 99 3.99 8.42 2.84
C VAL A 99 5.11 7.39 2.95
N ASP A 100 5.69 7.25 4.14
CA ASP A 100 6.58 6.14 4.50
C ASP A 100 5.81 5.16 5.39
N ALA A 101 5.65 3.93 4.93
CA ALA A 101 4.80 2.93 5.56
C ALA A 101 5.57 1.67 5.93
N HIS A 102 5.25 1.14 7.11
CA HIS A 102 5.73 -0.11 7.65
C HIS A 102 4.54 -1.01 7.97
N TYR A 103 4.44 -2.14 7.30
CA TYR A 103 3.36 -3.09 7.52
C TYR A 103 3.81 -4.53 7.28
N TYR A 104 3.20 -5.44 8.01
CA TYR A 104 3.30 -6.86 7.76
C TYR A 104 2.19 -7.26 6.79
N SER A 105 2.56 -8.01 5.75
CA SER A 105 1.60 -8.66 4.86
C SER A 105 1.54 -10.15 5.15
N PRO A 106 0.45 -10.66 5.76
CA PRO A 106 0.24 -12.10 5.89
C PRO A 106 0.24 -12.82 4.55
N ALA A 107 -0.30 -12.19 3.50
CA ALA A 107 -0.41 -12.75 2.16
C ALA A 107 0.96 -13.06 1.53
N TRP A 108 1.98 -12.25 1.81
CA TRP A 108 3.36 -12.48 1.35
C TRP A 108 4.30 -12.99 2.45
N THR A 109 3.81 -13.13 3.68
CA THR A 109 4.57 -13.55 4.85
C THR A 109 5.83 -12.71 5.10
N SER A 110 5.73 -11.39 4.89
CA SER A 110 6.86 -10.48 4.91
C SER A 110 6.55 -9.16 5.59
N ASP A 111 7.53 -8.62 6.32
CA ASP A 111 7.58 -7.21 6.67
C ASP A 111 7.94 -6.38 5.45
N LEU A 112 7.19 -5.32 5.22
CA LEU A 112 7.32 -4.46 4.06
C LEU A 112 7.54 -3.03 4.52
N ARG A 113 8.47 -2.37 3.83
CA ARG A 113 8.60 -0.92 3.86
C ARG A 113 8.21 -0.38 2.49
N THR A 114 7.31 0.58 2.45
CA THR A 114 6.84 1.16 1.19
C THR A 114 6.82 2.66 1.29
N MET A 115 7.35 3.31 0.26
CA MET A 115 7.35 4.75 0.09
C MET A 115 6.45 5.12 -1.09
N VAL A 116 5.47 5.97 -0.86
CA VAL A 116 4.59 6.52 -1.91
C VAL A 116 4.77 8.02 -1.97
N HIS A 117 5.35 8.51 -3.07
CA HIS A 117 5.52 9.94 -3.31
C HIS A 117 4.59 10.37 -4.43
N ILE A 118 3.67 11.29 -4.12
CA ILE A 118 2.83 11.97 -5.11
C ILE A 118 3.65 13.12 -5.70
N LEU A 119 3.90 13.08 -7.01
CA LEU A 119 4.54 14.18 -7.72
C LEU A 119 3.47 15.16 -8.21
N PRO A 120 3.78 16.47 -8.31
CA PRO A 120 2.94 17.42 -9.03
C PRO A 120 2.80 17.01 -10.51
N ASP A 121 1.68 17.40 -11.13
CA ASP A 121 1.43 17.24 -12.57
C ASP A 121 2.47 17.98 -13.44
#